data_AF-A0A955J3U7-F1
#
_entry.id   AF-A0A955J3U7-F1
#
_cell.length_a   1.000
_cell.length_b   1.000
_cell.length_c   1.000
_cell.angle_alpha   90.00
_cell.angle_beta   90.00
_cell.angle_gamma   90.00
#
_symmetry.space_group_name_H-M   'P 1'
#
loop_
_entity.id
_entity.type
_entity.pdbx_description
1 polymer ?
#
loop_
_entity_poly.entity_id
_entity_poly.type
_entity_poly.pdbx_seq_one_letter_code
_entity_poly.pdbx_strand_id
1 'polypeptide(L)'
;MLSVVSRRSLSILAAVCCVVVLTRAGLAAPVAWTGAGDGVLWQDPANWSSDPALPGPDDDVTISSAVVSAVTHGAGTTTIRSLQCEADLSVTGGSLKVAADSEVSGSMSVSAGIHVIVDGAGSEWVFSGAVSVAGAWLESTNGGGYSAALLTSLSETRLILRGAGATASFPNLSNIDAARLQMYDGATFVLPAGVTSY
;
A
#
# COMPACT_ATOMS: atom_id res chain seq x y z
N MET A 1 23.38 -82.34 7.92
CA MET A 1 22.29 -82.86 7.07
C MET A 1 21.33 -81.71 6.84
N LEU A 2 21.17 -81.29 5.58
CA LEU A 2 20.42 -80.11 5.12
C LEU A 2 18.95 -80.12 5.58
N SER A 3 18.36 -78.93 5.81
CA SER A 3 16.95 -78.64 5.49
C SER A 3 16.65 -77.15 5.68
N VAL A 4 16.74 -76.34 4.62
CA VAL A 4 15.65 -75.77 3.79
C VAL A 4 15.39 -74.29 4.14
N VAL A 5 15.61 -73.47 3.11
CA VAL A 5 15.41 -72.02 3.04
C VAL A 5 13.92 -71.70 2.95
N SER A 6 13.46 -70.68 3.69
CA SER A 6 12.23 -69.94 3.37
C SER A 6 12.54 -68.45 3.35
N ARG A 7 12.60 -67.89 2.14
CA ARG A 7 12.66 -66.44 1.92
C ARG A 7 11.23 -65.92 1.93
N ARG A 8 10.90 -65.06 2.91
CA ARG A 8 9.72 -64.20 2.83
C ARG A 8 10.16 -62.78 2.57
N SER A 9 10.01 -62.40 1.31
CA SER A 9 10.01 -61.03 0.81
C SER A 9 9.00 -60.19 1.59
N LEU A 10 9.46 -59.10 2.23
CA LEU A 10 8.58 -58.07 2.75
C LEU A 10 8.90 -56.75 2.04
N SER A 11 7.92 -56.32 1.27
CA SER A 11 7.93 -55.20 0.35
C SER A 11 8.00 -53.85 1.09
N ILE A 12 8.71 -52.92 0.45
CA ILE A 12 8.89 -51.52 0.82
C ILE A 12 7.53 -50.80 0.83
N LEU A 13 7.19 -50.12 1.92
CA LEU A 13 6.28 -48.97 1.90
C LEU A 13 7.01 -47.76 2.51
N ALA A 14 7.61 -46.94 1.65
CA ALA A 14 8.03 -45.59 2.02
C ALA A 14 6.77 -44.72 2.03
N ALA A 15 6.24 -44.42 3.21
CA ALA A 15 5.20 -43.42 3.37
C ALA A 15 5.81 -42.03 3.13
N VAL A 16 5.69 -41.54 1.89
CA VAL A 16 5.95 -40.13 1.58
C VAL A 16 4.80 -39.33 2.20
N CYS A 17 5.03 -38.79 3.40
CA CYS A 17 4.19 -37.76 3.97
C CYS A 17 4.43 -36.48 3.16
N CYS A 18 3.67 -36.30 2.08
CA CYS A 18 3.59 -35.02 1.39
C CYS A 18 2.84 -34.06 2.32
N VAL A 19 3.58 -33.31 3.14
CA VAL A 19 3.04 -32.14 3.81
C VAL A 19 2.72 -31.14 2.70
N VAL A 20 1.48 -31.16 2.23
CA VAL A 20 0.97 -30.08 1.39
C VAL A 20 0.85 -28.87 2.31
N VAL A 21 1.88 -28.03 2.30
CA VAL A 21 1.75 -26.66 2.79
C VAL A 21 0.80 -25.97 1.82
N LEU A 22 -0.49 -25.98 2.13
CA LEU A 22 -1.45 -25.10 1.50
C LEU A 22 -1.05 -23.68 1.91
N THR A 23 -0.21 -23.03 1.11
CA THR A 23 -0.13 -21.57 1.18
C THR A 23 -1.52 -21.08 0.86
N ARG A 24 -2.24 -20.56 1.87
CA ARG A 24 -3.46 -19.79 1.63
C ARG A 24 -3.00 -18.62 0.76
N ALA A 25 -3.16 -18.74 -0.56
CA ALA A 25 -3.40 -17.57 -1.38
C ALA A 25 -4.72 -17.01 -0.84
N GLY A 26 -4.61 -16.18 0.20
CA GLY A 26 -5.76 -15.49 0.76
C GLY A 26 -6.32 -14.69 -0.39
N LEU A 27 -7.50 -15.07 -0.86
CA LEU A 27 -8.25 -14.20 -1.73
C LEU A 27 -8.44 -12.92 -0.93
N ALA A 28 -7.93 -11.81 -1.47
CA ALA A 28 -8.15 -10.51 -0.89
C ALA A 28 -9.65 -10.29 -0.75
N ALA A 29 -10.09 -9.76 0.39
CA ALA A 29 -11.51 -9.53 0.62
C ALA A 29 -11.88 -8.13 0.11
N PRO A 30 -12.87 -8.02 -0.81
CA PRO A 30 -13.30 -6.71 -1.27
C PRO A 30 -14.03 -5.98 -0.15
N VAL A 31 -13.60 -4.75 0.15
CA VAL A 31 -14.25 -3.88 1.14
C VAL A 31 -14.55 -2.52 0.51
N ALA A 32 -15.83 -2.23 0.33
CA ALA A 32 -16.30 -0.98 -0.25
C ALA A 32 -16.75 0.02 0.82
N TRP A 33 -16.53 1.31 0.54
CA TRP A 33 -17.17 2.43 1.23
C TRP A 33 -18.67 2.47 0.93
N THR A 34 -19.48 2.51 1.97
CA THR A 34 -20.95 2.61 1.89
C THR A 34 -21.45 4.00 2.22
N GLY A 35 -20.70 4.75 3.06
CA GLY A 35 -21.13 6.05 3.59
C GLY A 35 -22.34 5.99 4.53
N ALA A 36 -22.69 4.81 5.05
CA ALA A 36 -23.88 4.61 5.88
C ALA A 36 -23.74 5.06 7.34
N GLY A 37 -22.50 5.32 7.79
CA GLY A 37 -22.20 5.94 9.08
C GLY A 37 -22.32 7.45 9.01
N ASP A 38 -21.27 8.16 9.42
CA ASP A 38 -21.20 9.62 9.30
C ASP A 38 -20.97 10.12 7.86
N GLY A 39 -20.65 9.23 6.93
CA GLY A 39 -20.40 9.54 5.51
C GLY A 39 -19.11 10.32 5.23
N VAL A 40 -18.22 10.49 6.21
CA VAL A 40 -17.03 11.35 6.11
C VAL A 40 -15.76 10.66 6.63
N LEU A 41 -15.80 10.06 7.82
CA LEU A 41 -14.61 9.56 8.49
C LEU A 41 -14.31 8.10 8.11
N TRP A 42 -13.07 7.87 7.67
CA TRP A 42 -12.54 6.52 7.46
C TRP A 42 -12.70 5.65 8.71
N GLN A 43 -12.54 6.25 9.89
CA GLN A 43 -12.52 5.54 11.17
C GLN A 43 -13.91 5.15 11.68
N ASP A 44 -15.00 5.55 11.02
CA ASP A 44 -16.34 5.07 11.35
C ASP A 44 -16.59 3.72 10.65
N PRO A 45 -16.68 2.59 11.39
CA PRO A 45 -16.89 1.28 10.78
C PRO A 45 -18.20 1.18 9.99
N ALA A 46 -19.21 1.97 10.35
CA ALA A 46 -20.50 1.95 9.65
C ALA A 46 -20.42 2.53 8.23
N ASN A 47 -19.33 3.22 7.88
CA ASN A 47 -19.04 3.65 6.50
C ASN A 47 -18.47 2.53 5.63
N TRP A 48 -18.24 1.33 6.15
CA TRP A 48 -17.62 0.23 5.43
C TRP A 48 -18.56 -0.98 5.32
N SER A 49 -18.49 -1.68 4.20
CA SER A 49 -19.19 -2.96 4.00
C SER A 49 -18.68 -4.10 4.90
N SER A 50 -17.52 -3.92 5.54
CA SER A 50 -16.95 -4.82 6.55
C SER A 50 -17.45 -4.55 7.98
N ASP A 51 -18.36 -3.59 8.17
CA ASP A 51 -19.00 -3.28 9.46
C ASP A 51 -19.37 -4.58 10.20
N PRO A 52 -18.93 -4.79 11.46
CA PRO A 52 -18.39 -3.80 12.42
C PRO A 52 -16.89 -3.53 12.36
N ALA A 53 -16.15 -4.10 11.40
CA ALA A 53 -14.71 -3.92 11.30
C ALA A 53 -14.34 -2.82 10.29
N LEU A 54 -13.25 -2.12 10.58
CA LEU A 54 -12.53 -1.33 9.57
C LEU A 54 -11.78 -2.25 8.60
N PRO A 55 -11.48 -1.78 7.37
CA PRO A 55 -10.63 -2.51 6.45
C PRO A 55 -9.26 -2.87 7.07
N GLY A 56 -8.82 -4.10 6.84
CA GLY A 56 -7.59 -4.68 7.34
C GLY A 56 -6.59 -5.06 6.23
N PRO A 57 -5.45 -5.67 6.61
CA PRO A 57 -4.28 -5.83 5.74
C PRO A 57 -4.50 -6.74 4.52
N ASP A 58 -5.53 -7.59 4.55
CA ASP A 58 -5.87 -8.50 3.45
C ASP A 58 -6.96 -7.92 2.52
N ASP A 59 -7.45 -6.70 2.80
CA ASP A 59 -8.61 -6.15 2.13
C ASP A 59 -8.25 -5.28 0.92
N ASP A 60 -8.98 -5.48 -0.17
CA ASP A 60 -8.98 -4.61 -1.35
C ASP A 60 -10.06 -3.55 -1.19
N VAL A 61 -9.63 -2.32 -0.95
CA VAL A 61 -10.53 -1.23 -0.59
C VAL A 61 -10.97 -0.46 -1.83
N THR A 62 -12.28 -0.24 -1.97
CA THR A 62 -12.84 0.62 -3.02
C THR A 62 -13.66 1.76 -2.43
N ILE A 63 -13.40 2.98 -2.91
CA ILE A 63 -14.17 4.18 -2.62
C ILE A 63 -14.60 4.78 -3.95
N SER A 64 -15.88 4.67 -4.29
CA SER A 64 -16.39 5.20 -5.56
C SER A 64 -16.93 6.62 -5.42
N SER A 65 -16.64 7.43 -6.43
CA SER A 65 -17.17 8.80 -6.60
C SER A 65 -18.68 8.84 -6.75
N ALA A 66 -19.31 7.70 -7.10
CA ALA A 66 -20.76 7.56 -7.15
C ALA A 66 -21.44 7.56 -5.77
N VAL A 67 -20.68 7.29 -4.70
CA VAL A 67 -21.20 7.16 -3.32
C VAL A 67 -20.74 8.32 -2.45
N VAL A 68 -19.53 8.85 -2.67
CA VAL A 68 -18.98 9.93 -1.85
C VAL A 68 -18.03 10.80 -2.68
N SER A 69 -17.99 12.10 -2.40
CA SER A 69 -17.06 13.02 -3.06
C SER A 69 -15.72 13.16 -2.32
N ALA A 70 -15.71 13.00 -1.01
CA ALA A 70 -14.51 13.13 -0.18
C ALA A 70 -14.55 12.25 1.07
N VAL A 71 -13.40 11.68 1.43
CA VAL A 71 -13.20 10.86 2.65
C VAL A 71 -12.02 11.41 3.45
N THR A 72 -12.15 11.41 4.77
CA THR A 72 -11.08 11.82 5.70
C THR A 72 -10.57 10.64 6.49
N HIS A 73 -9.28 10.32 6.36
CA HIS A 73 -8.56 9.46 7.28
C HIS A 73 -7.97 10.28 8.43
N GLY A 74 -8.68 10.34 9.55
CA GLY A 74 -8.39 11.28 10.65
C GLY A 74 -7.60 10.71 11.83
N ALA A 75 -7.46 9.39 11.97
CA ALA A 75 -6.75 8.79 13.10
C ALA A 75 -6.38 7.32 12.87
N GLY A 76 -5.58 6.77 13.78
CA GLY A 76 -5.24 5.35 13.81
C GLY A 76 -4.19 4.92 12.77
N THR A 77 -3.75 3.68 12.88
CA THR A 77 -2.83 3.06 11.92
C THR A 77 -3.62 2.10 11.06
N THR A 78 -3.78 2.43 9.78
CA THR A 78 -4.48 1.61 8.81
C THR A 78 -3.47 0.90 7.93
N THR A 79 -3.62 -0.41 7.79
CA THR A 79 -2.93 -1.22 6.78
C THR A 79 -3.97 -1.96 5.98
N ILE A 80 -3.91 -1.81 4.67
CA ILE A 80 -4.79 -2.47 3.70
C ILE A 80 -3.96 -3.09 2.59
N ARG A 81 -4.53 -4.04 1.85
CA ARG A 81 -3.82 -4.63 0.72
C ARG A 81 -3.71 -3.62 -0.42
N SER A 82 -4.84 -3.16 -0.93
CA SER A 82 -4.90 -2.16 -2.01
C SER A 82 -5.99 -1.12 -1.77
N LEU A 83 -5.87 0.03 -2.44
CA LEU A 83 -6.86 1.08 -2.45
C LEU A 83 -7.17 1.51 -3.88
N GLN A 84 -8.45 1.52 -4.24
CA GLN A 84 -8.98 2.15 -5.45
C GLN A 84 -9.93 3.27 -5.01
N CYS A 85 -9.48 4.52 -5.07
CA CYS A 85 -10.23 5.67 -4.56
C CYS A 85 -10.50 6.68 -5.66
N GLU A 86 -11.77 6.84 -6.02
CA GLU A 86 -12.24 7.85 -6.97
C GLU A 86 -12.67 9.16 -6.31
N ALA A 87 -12.84 9.16 -4.99
CA ALA A 87 -13.16 10.34 -4.19
C ALA A 87 -11.88 11.11 -3.78
N ASP A 88 -12.05 12.37 -3.37
CA ASP A 88 -10.96 13.10 -2.70
C ASP A 88 -10.60 12.41 -1.38
N LEU A 89 -9.30 12.22 -1.13
CA LEU A 89 -8.79 11.59 0.09
C LEU A 89 -7.92 12.57 0.88
N SER A 90 -8.32 12.83 2.12
CA SER A 90 -7.55 13.64 3.07
C SER A 90 -7.04 12.78 4.21
N VAL A 91 -5.71 12.63 4.33
CA VAL A 91 -5.08 11.93 5.46
C VAL A 91 -4.58 12.98 6.46
N THR A 92 -5.39 13.21 7.49
CA THR A 92 -5.19 14.29 8.47
C THR A 92 -4.66 13.80 9.81
N GLY A 93 -4.71 12.49 10.06
CA GLY A 93 -4.17 11.88 11.27
C GLY A 93 -3.78 10.42 11.09
N GLY A 94 -2.89 9.96 11.97
CA GLY A 94 -2.44 8.57 12.00
C GLY A 94 -1.49 8.22 10.85
N SER A 95 -1.67 7.02 10.27
CA SER A 95 -0.89 6.55 9.12
C SER A 95 -1.72 5.63 8.23
N LEU A 96 -1.51 5.69 6.91
CA LEU A 96 -2.18 4.82 5.94
C LEU A 96 -1.13 4.06 5.11
N LYS A 97 -1.17 2.73 5.19
CA LYS A 97 -0.26 1.83 4.47
C LYS A 97 -1.03 0.96 3.47
N VAL A 98 -0.50 0.87 2.25
CA VAL A 98 -0.91 -0.10 1.23
C VAL A 98 0.20 -1.12 0.98
N ALA A 99 -0.15 -2.36 0.65
CA ALA A 99 0.80 -3.45 0.41
C ALA A 99 0.85 -3.93 -1.06
N ALA A 100 -0.03 -3.40 -1.90
CA ALA A 100 -0.16 -3.71 -3.32
C ALA A 100 -0.53 -2.45 -4.11
N ASP A 101 -0.57 -2.59 -5.44
CA ASP A 101 -0.90 -1.50 -6.36
C ASP A 101 -2.19 -0.80 -5.95
N SER A 102 -2.12 0.52 -5.86
CA SER A 102 -3.18 1.37 -5.35
C SER A 102 -3.27 2.64 -6.17
N GLU A 103 -4.48 3.19 -6.29
CA GLU A 103 -4.72 4.45 -6.99
C GLU A 103 -5.68 5.35 -6.20
N VAL A 104 -5.34 6.64 -6.17
CA VAL A 104 -6.30 7.71 -5.86
C VAL A 104 -6.43 8.58 -7.10
N SER A 105 -7.59 8.54 -7.75
CA SER A 105 -7.90 9.37 -8.91
C SER A 105 -8.59 10.69 -8.54
N GLY A 106 -9.19 10.76 -7.35
CA GLY A 106 -9.54 12.03 -6.70
C GLY A 106 -8.30 12.81 -6.21
N SER A 107 -8.52 13.97 -5.61
CA SER A 107 -7.45 14.77 -5.02
C SER A 107 -6.91 14.10 -3.76
N MET A 108 -5.60 14.12 -3.58
CA MET A 108 -4.91 13.58 -2.40
C MET A 108 -4.31 14.73 -1.57
N SER A 109 -4.63 14.77 -0.28
CA SER A 109 -3.94 15.64 0.67
C SER A 109 -3.44 14.86 1.89
N VAL A 110 -2.20 15.13 2.29
CA VAL A 110 -1.59 14.55 3.50
C VAL A 110 -1.12 15.69 4.38
N SER A 111 -1.60 15.72 5.63
CA SER A 111 -1.22 16.75 6.60
C SER A 111 0.24 16.61 7.05
N ALA A 112 0.82 17.70 7.52
CA ALA A 112 2.18 17.71 8.04
C ALA A 112 2.36 16.68 9.18
N GLY A 113 3.47 15.94 9.15
CA GLY A 113 3.79 14.89 10.11
C GLY A 113 3.01 13.58 9.93
N ILE A 114 2.14 13.46 8.93
CA ILE A 114 1.38 12.24 8.65
C ILE A 114 2.11 11.36 7.64
N HIS A 115 2.03 10.04 7.86
CA HIS A 115 2.69 9.03 7.04
C HIS A 115 1.71 8.34 6.10
N VAL A 116 2.07 8.31 4.82
CA VAL A 116 1.50 7.37 3.85
C VAL A 116 2.60 6.42 3.37
N ILE A 117 2.31 5.13 3.35
CA ILE A 117 3.32 4.08 3.23
C ILE A 117 2.96 3.11 2.10
N VAL A 118 3.95 2.73 1.30
CA VAL A 118 3.84 1.61 0.34
C VAL A 118 4.79 0.50 0.79
N ASP A 119 4.25 -0.68 1.06
CA ASP A 119 5.00 -1.84 1.56
C ASP A 119 4.75 -3.07 0.71
N GLY A 120 5.34 -3.11 -0.47
CA GLY A 120 5.17 -4.19 -1.43
C GLY A 120 6.19 -4.13 -2.55
N ALA A 121 6.89 -5.24 -2.80
CA ALA A 121 7.92 -5.29 -3.83
C ALA A 121 7.31 -5.08 -5.22
N GLY A 122 7.77 -4.02 -5.89
CA GLY A 122 7.25 -3.63 -7.21
C GLY A 122 5.84 -3.05 -7.17
N SER A 123 5.27 -2.81 -5.98
CA SER A 123 3.97 -2.18 -5.83
C SER A 123 4.07 -0.68 -5.97
N GLU A 124 3.08 -0.05 -6.61
CA GLU A 124 3.04 1.39 -6.79
C GLU A 124 1.75 2.00 -6.24
N TRP A 125 1.86 3.12 -5.53
CA TRP A 125 0.71 3.96 -5.21
C TRP A 125 0.68 5.16 -6.15
N VAL A 126 -0.31 5.15 -7.03
CA VAL A 126 -0.54 6.16 -8.06
C VAL A 126 -1.51 7.23 -7.54
N PHE A 127 -1.12 8.50 -7.67
CA PHE A 127 -1.98 9.65 -7.45
C PHE A 127 -2.23 10.33 -8.80
N SER A 128 -3.42 10.09 -9.36
CA SER A 128 -3.81 10.62 -10.67
C SER A 128 -4.48 12.01 -10.56
N GLY A 129 -5.02 12.36 -9.39
CA GLY A 129 -5.57 13.68 -9.09
C GLY A 129 -4.54 14.69 -8.57
N ALA A 130 -5.01 15.86 -8.13
CA ALA A 130 -4.15 16.88 -7.53
C ALA A 130 -3.56 16.38 -6.20
N VAL A 131 -2.29 16.66 -5.93
CA VAL A 131 -1.58 16.13 -4.75
C VAL A 131 -0.96 17.25 -3.91
N SER A 132 -1.19 17.22 -2.60
CA SER A 132 -0.52 18.07 -1.61
C SER A 132 0.05 17.24 -0.46
N VAL A 133 1.35 17.34 -0.24
CA VAL A 133 2.11 16.55 0.76
C VAL A 133 3.04 17.44 1.59
N ALA A 134 2.66 18.71 1.78
CA ALA A 134 3.48 19.68 2.49
C ALA A 134 3.72 19.23 3.95
N GLY A 135 4.99 19.07 4.33
CA GLY A 135 5.38 18.54 5.65
C GLY A 135 5.06 17.06 5.90
N ALA A 136 4.52 16.35 4.90
CA ALA A 136 4.12 14.94 5.04
C ALA A 136 5.29 13.97 4.86
N TRP A 137 5.05 12.70 5.21
CA TRP A 137 6.00 11.61 5.07
C TRP A 137 5.48 10.62 4.02
N LEU A 138 6.24 10.48 2.93
CA LEU A 138 6.05 9.46 1.91
C LEU A 138 7.12 8.39 2.14
N GLU A 139 6.73 7.21 2.64
CA GLU A 139 7.67 6.12 2.92
C GLU A 139 7.36 4.86 2.13
N SER A 140 8.28 4.48 1.25
CA SER A 140 8.31 3.15 0.67
C SER A 140 9.16 2.21 1.52
N THR A 141 8.67 0.98 1.65
CA THR A 141 9.34 -0.17 2.23
C THR A 141 9.25 -1.35 1.27
N ASN A 142 10.20 -2.29 1.38
CA ASN A 142 10.24 -3.52 0.60
C ASN A 142 10.18 -3.34 -0.93
N GLY A 143 10.66 -2.22 -1.48
CA GLY A 143 10.70 -2.01 -2.92
C GLY A 143 9.43 -1.40 -3.52
N GLY A 144 8.55 -0.82 -2.70
CA GLY A 144 7.36 -0.09 -3.16
C GLY A 144 7.70 1.26 -3.80
N GLY A 145 6.73 1.88 -4.47
CA GLY A 145 6.94 3.16 -5.14
C GLY A 145 5.73 4.08 -5.15
N TYR A 146 5.97 5.32 -5.59
CA TYR A 146 4.96 6.36 -5.75
C TYR A 146 4.98 6.90 -7.17
N SER A 147 3.80 7.20 -7.71
CA SER A 147 3.65 7.96 -8.96
C SER A 147 2.68 9.10 -8.74
N ALA A 148 3.09 10.33 -9.07
CA ALA A 148 2.23 11.50 -8.94
C ALA A 148 2.55 12.49 -10.05
N ALA A 149 1.89 12.33 -11.20
CA ALA A 149 2.16 13.16 -12.36
C ALA A 149 1.82 14.64 -12.12
N LEU A 150 0.84 14.95 -11.27
CA LEU A 150 0.39 16.31 -10.99
C LEU A 150 1.05 16.94 -9.76
N LEU A 151 1.95 16.22 -9.07
CA LEU A 151 2.69 16.77 -7.93
C LEU A 151 3.76 17.75 -8.43
N THR A 152 3.70 19.00 -7.94
CA THR A 152 4.60 20.08 -8.35
C THR A 152 5.56 20.55 -7.25
N SER A 153 5.30 20.19 -5.99
CA SER A 153 6.06 20.66 -4.82
C SER A 153 6.26 19.57 -3.77
N LEU A 154 7.48 19.47 -3.23
CA LEU A 154 7.84 18.67 -2.05
C LEU A 154 8.22 19.57 -0.87
N SER A 155 7.44 20.62 -0.60
CA SER A 155 7.75 21.56 0.51
C SER A 155 7.67 20.87 1.87
N GLU A 156 8.77 20.92 2.63
CA GLU A 156 8.93 20.27 3.94
C GLU A 156 8.69 18.74 3.94
N THR A 157 8.50 18.15 2.76
CA THR A 157 8.14 16.74 2.61
C THR A 157 9.34 15.85 2.90
N ARG A 158 9.09 14.73 3.58
CA ARG A 158 10.07 13.67 3.74
C ARG A 158 9.72 12.52 2.79
N LEU A 159 10.56 12.32 1.77
CA LEU A 159 10.50 11.15 0.89
C LEU A 159 11.54 10.13 1.34
N ILE A 160 11.09 8.94 1.70
CA ILE A 160 11.94 7.81 2.11
C ILE A 160 11.63 6.66 1.16
N LEU A 161 12.62 6.19 0.42
CA LEU A 161 12.49 5.01 -0.44
C LEU A 161 13.43 3.92 0.06
N ARG A 162 12.89 2.73 0.33
CA ARG A 162 13.65 1.58 0.84
C ARG A 162 13.35 0.32 0.05
N GLY A 163 14.40 -0.45 -0.20
CA GLY A 163 14.33 -1.74 -0.89
C GLY A 163 14.65 -1.62 -2.37
N ALA A 164 15.19 -2.70 -2.92
CA ALA A 164 15.61 -2.74 -4.31
C ALA A 164 14.40 -2.54 -5.23
N GLY A 165 14.54 -1.62 -6.19
CA GLY A 165 13.46 -1.30 -7.12
C GLY A 165 12.45 -0.26 -6.60
N ALA A 166 12.56 0.21 -5.36
CA ALA A 166 11.73 1.32 -4.89
C ALA A 166 12.02 2.58 -5.70
N THR A 167 10.96 3.22 -6.21
CA THR A 167 11.04 4.44 -7.02
C THR A 167 10.00 5.47 -6.59
N ALA A 168 10.24 6.73 -6.96
CA ALA A 168 9.19 7.74 -7.00
C ALA A 168 9.26 8.49 -8.33
N SER A 169 8.11 8.63 -8.99
CA SER A 169 7.97 9.27 -10.30
C SER A 169 7.09 10.51 -10.19
N PHE A 170 7.72 11.69 -10.21
CA PHE A 170 7.04 12.98 -10.09
C PHE A 170 7.39 13.90 -11.27
N PRO A 171 7.00 13.56 -12.51
CA PRO A 171 7.53 14.20 -13.72
C PRO A 171 7.35 15.73 -13.80
N ASN A 172 6.34 16.29 -13.13
CA ASN A 172 6.07 17.73 -13.10
C ASN A 172 6.55 18.44 -11.82
N LEU A 173 7.31 17.75 -10.96
CA LEU A 173 7.93 18.38 -9.80
C LEU A 173 8.88 19.48 -10.26
N SER A 174 8.67 20.69 -9.72
CA SER A 174 9.49 21.87 -10.03
C SER A 174 10.01 22.57 -8.78
N ASN A 175 9.41 22.30 -7.61
CA ASN A 175 9.80 22.89 -6.34
C ASN A 175 10.17 21.82 -5.31
N ILE A 176 11.38 21.91 -4.76
CA ILE A 176 11.83 21.13 -3.60
C ILE A 176 12.33 22.16 -2.60
N ASP A 177 11.64 22.29 -1.48
CA ASP A 177 11.92 23.32 -0.48
C ASP A 177 11.84 22.72 0.91
N ALA A 178 12.88 22.89 1.74
CA ALA A 178 13.00 22.29 3.07
C ALA A 178 12.73 20.76 3.13
N ALA A 179 12.80 20.08 1.97
CA ALA A 179 12.47 18.67 1.84
C ALA A 179 13.62 17.77 2.33
N ARG A 180 13.31 16.50 2.59
CA ARG A 180 14.32 15.47 2.83
C ARG A 180 14.06 14.25 1.97
N LEU A 181 14.98 13.98 1.05
CA LEU A 181 14.93 12.81 0.17
C LEU A 181 15.97 11.79 0.65
N GLN A 182 15.54 10.56 0.93
CA GLN A 182 16.41 9.49 1.41
C GLN A 182 16.13 8.20 0.64
N MET A 183 17.18 7.64 0.04
CA MET A 183 17.10 6.40 -0.72
C MET A 183 18.03 5.38 -0.07
N TYR A 184 17.51 4.18 0.17
CA TYR A 184 18.21 3.07 0.81
C TYR A 184 18.11 1.81 -0.05
N ASP A 185 19.07 0.89 0.10
CA ASP A 185 18.97 -0.50 -0.37
C ASP A 185 18.61 -0.67 -1.86
N GLY A 186 19.18 0.16 -2.74
CA GLY A 186 18.95 0.11 -4.19
C GLY A 186 17.70 0.85 -4.66
N ALA A 187 17.07 1.65 -3.79
CA ALA A 187 16.04 2.60 -4.19
C ALA A 187 16.61 3.72 -5.07
N THR A 188 15.78 4.25 -5.97
CA THR A 188 16.18 5.34 -6.87
C THR A 188 15.12 6.43 -6.94
N PHE A 189 15.59 7.68 -7.05
CA PHE A 189 14.74 8.82 -7.34
C PHE A 189 15.44 9.67 -8.40
N VAL A 190 14.79 9.89 -9.53
CA VAL A 190 15.32 10.71 -10.62
C VAL A 190 14.73 12.10 -10.48
N LEU A 191 15.60 13.09 -10.28
CA LEU A 191 15.19 14.48 -10.26
C LEU A 191 14.65 14.90 -11.64
N PRO A 192 13.41 15.41 -11.72
CA PRO A 192 12.85 15.90 -12.97
C PRO A 192 13.57 17.16 -13.45
N ALA A 193 13.64 17.35 -14.77
CA ALA A 193 14.31 18.49 -15.38
C ALA A 193 13.72 19.86 -14.99
N GLY A 194 12.47 19.87 -14.51
CA GLY A 194 11.80 21.08 -14.00
C GLY A 194 12.34 21.59 -12.67
N VAL A 195 13.07 20.76 -11.91
CA VAL A 195 13.70 21.17 -10.65
C VAL A 195 15.00 21.91 -10.95
N THR A 196 14.97 23.22 -10.81
CA THR A 196 16.11 24.10 -11.15
C THR A 196 16.85 24.66 -9.95
N SER A 197 16.28 24.54 -8.75
CA SER A 197 16.89 24.85 -7.46
C SER A 197 16.27 23.96 -6.37
N TYR A 198 17.10 23.46 -5.46
CA TYR A 198 16.70 22.62 -4.31
C TYR A 198 17.68 22.81 -3.15
#